data_AF-A0A3N5SNH9-F1
#
_entry.id   AF-A0A3N5SNH9-F1
#
_cell.length_a   1.000
_cell.length_b   1.000
_cell.length_c   1.000
_cell.angle_alpha   90.00
_cell.angle_beta   90.00
_cell.angle_gamma   90.00
#
_symmetry.space_group_name_H-M   'P 1'
#
loop_
_entity.id
_entity.type
_entity.pdbx_description
1 polymer ?
#
loop_
_entity_poly.entity_id
_entity_poly.type
_entity_poly.pdbx_seq_one_letter_code
_entity_poly.pdbx_strand_id
1 'polypeptide(L)'
;MPPCLGKLNWIPERPIRITETLQQRRCPMGLGKTNVLLTAGVVLVLASCSGLTRPSPKIEHYSLEYALPVQEKLAPLPFVLKLDRFSAAPLYDTRQIVYREKPFARDAYVYHRWRSTPADLVTYFLSRDLKFSGLFAGVLPHDSGQQGMFELEGTVDEFLEADLDNAWEAVVTF
;
A
#
# COMPACT_ATOMS: atom_id res chain seq x y z
N MET A 1 37.97 21.18 38.78
CA MET A 1 38.58 22.43 38.29
C MET A 1 37.49 23.35 37.76
N PRO A 2 37.03 24.37 38.50
CA PRO A 2 36.84 25.73 37.96
C PRO A 2 38.18 26.50 38.11
N PRO A 3 38.38 27.76 37.67
CA PRO A 3 37.42 28.79 37.22
C PRO A 3 37.88 29.60 35.98
N CYS A 4 37.08 30.57 35.54
CA CYS A 4 37.59 31.91 35.21
C CYS A 4 36.49 32.94 35.46
N LEU A 5 36.77 33.81 36.44
CA LEU A 5 35.94 34.89 36.94
C LEU A 5 36.22 36.16 36.11
N GLY A 6 35.19 36.97 35.87
CA GLY A 6 35.35 38.32 35.33
C GLY A 6 34.21 39.22 35.79
N LYS A 7 34.28 39.68 37.05
CA LYS A 7 33.42 40.72 37.64
C LYS A 7 33.63 42.05 36.92
N LEU A 8 32.58 42.85 36.78
CA LEU A 8 32.67 44.30 36.97
C LEU A 8 31.38 44.80 37.64
N ASN A 9 31.60 45.76 38.54
CA ASN A 9 30.88 45.96 39.78
C ASN A 9 29.87 47.12 39.67
N TRP A 10 28.93 47.10 40.60
CA TRP A 10 27.75 47.95 40.76
C TRP A 10 28.03 49.35 41.42
N ILE A 11 27.26 50.38 40.98
CA ILE A 11 26.75 51.69 41.56
C ILE A 11 27.67 52.57 42.47
N PRO A 12 27.54 53.92 42.51
CA PRO A 12 26.43 54.63 43.20
C PRO A 12 25.88 55.92 42.53
N GLU A 13 24.57 56.15 42.74
CA GLU A 13 23.83 57.39 43.10
C GLU A 13 24.30 58.81 42.62
N ARG A 14 23.47 59.79 42.17
CA ARG A 14 22.43 60.56 42.92
C ARG A 14 21.76 61.67 42.05
N PRO A 15 20.69 62.35 42.54
CA PRO A 15 19.59 62.94 41.77
C PRO A 15 19.59 64.48 41.69
N ILE A 16 18.69 65.08 40.90
CA ILE A 16 18.05 66.42 41.05
C ILE A 16 16.85 66.42 40.06
N ARG A 17 15.59 66.29 40.52
CA ARG A 17 14.63 67.31 41.01
C ARG A 17 13.80 68.02 39.89
N ILE A 18 12.48 67.74 39.92
CA ILE A 18 11.28 68.64 39.89
C ILE A 18 11.23 69.69 38.76
N THR A 19 10.18 70.00 37.99
CA THR A 19 8.80 69.54 37.67
C THR A 19 8.39 70.36 36.45
N GLU A 20 7.50 69.80 35.64
CA GLU A 20 6.41 70.47 34.91
C GLU A 20 6.67 71.82 34.22
N THR A 21 6.55 71.81 32.90
CA THR A 21 5.67 72.77 32.22
C THR A 21 5.12 72.16 30.92
N LEU A 22 3.81 72.29 30.81
CA LEU A 22 2.92 71.82 29.77
C LEU A 22 3.33 72.32 28.38
N GLN A 23 3.20 71.47 27.35
CA GLN A 23 2.39 71.73 26.15
C GLN A 23 2.63 70.70 25.03
N GLN A 24 1.74 69.70 24.99
CA GLN A 24 0.80 69.47 23.89
C GLN A 24 1.27 69.88 22.48
N ARG A 25 1.31 68.94 21.52
CA ARG A 25 0.45 68.94 20.30
C ARG A 25 0.50 67.59 19.54
N ARG A 26 -0.70 67.06 19.29
CA ARG A 26 -1.17 66.13 18.22
C ARG A 26 -0.82 64.63 18.32
N CYS A 27 -1.79 63.85 18.79
CA CYS A 27 -2.10 62.53 18.24
C CYS A 27 -3.15 62.68 17.11
N PRO A 28 -3.00 62.01 15.96
CA PRO A 28 -4.13 61.59 15.16
C PRO A 28 -4.59 60.19 15.60
N MET A 29 -5.85 60.14 16.03
CA MET A 29 -6.83 59.03 15.89
C MET A 29 -6.27 57.59 15.82
N GLY A 30 -6.32 56.91 16.97
CA GLY A 30 -6.11 55.47 17.08
C GLY A 30 -7.25 54.68 16.43
N LEU A 31 -6.92 54.03 15.33
CA LEU A 31 -7.74 53.12 14.53
C LEU A 31 -8.34 51.99 15.40
N GLY A 32 -9.65 51.76 15.24
CA GLY A 32 -10.48 50.95 16.13
C GLY A 32 -10.02 49.50 16.36
N LYS A 33 -10.10 49.06 17.62
CA LYS A 33 -9.79 47.71 18.13
C LYS A 33 -10.59 46.57 17.48
N THR A 34 -11.63 46.88 16.71
CA THR A 34 -12.50 45.91 16.03
C THR A 34 -11.91 45.34 14.73
N ASN A 35 -10.96 46.02 14.08
CA ASN A 35 -10.35 45.54 12.84
C ASN A 35 -9.23 44.50 13.05
N VAL A 36 -8.64 44.44 14.25
CA VAL A 36 -7.55 43.52 14.57
C VAL A 36 -8.05 42.08 14.77
N LEU A 37 -9.27 41.92 15.32
CA LEU A 37 -9.88 40.61 15.55
C LEU A 37 -10.36 39.96 14.24
N LEU A 38 -10.93 40.74 13.32
CA LEU A 38 -11.36 40.25 12.00
C LEU A 38 -10.19 39.83 11.12
N THR A 39 -9.08 40.57 11.16
CA THR A 39 -7.87 40.23 10.41
C THR A 39 -7.13 39.03 10.98
N ALA A 40 -7.08 38.88 12.31
CA ALA A 40 -6.50 37.69 12.95
C ALA A 40 -7.28 36.40 12.63
N GLY A 41 -8.63 36.46 12.56
CA GLY A 41 -9.47 35.32 12.19
C GLY A 41 -9.24 34.83 10.76
N VAL A 42 -9.07 35.76 9.80
CA VAL A 42 -8.80 35.42 8.39
C VAL A 42 -7.45 34.72 8.21
N VAL A 43 -6.41 35.14 8.94
CA VAL A 43 -5.09 34.50 8.88
C VAL A 43 -5.13 33.06 9.42
N LEU A 44 -5.93 32.80 10.47
CA LEU A 44 -6.07 31.46 11.07
C LEU A 44 -6.81 30.48 10.15
N VAL A 45 -7.84 30.95 9.42
CA VAL A 45 -8.55 30.14 8.41
C VAL A 45 -7.63 29.83 7.23
N LEU A 46 -6.83 30.79 6.75
CA LEU A 46 -5.87 30.57 5.65
C LEU A 46 -4.71 29.64 6.05
N ALA A 47 -4.34 29.58 7.33
CA ALA A 47 -3.33 28.62 7.82
C ALA A 47 -3.85 27.18 7.93
N SER A 48 -5.17 26.97 7.93
CA SER A 48 -5.78 25.64 8.14
C SER A 48 -5.85 24.77 6.88
N CYS A 49 -5.63 25.33 5.68
CA CYS A 49 -5.69 24.58 4.42
C CYS A 49 -4.34 24.01 3.94
N SER A 50 -3.23 24.29 4.63
CA SER A 50 -1.90 24.19 4.02
C SER A 50 -1.06 22.97 4.42
N GLY A 51 -1.59 21.95 5.12
CA GLY A 51 -0.69 21.00 5.80
C GLY A 51 -1.10 19.55 6.00
N LEU A 52 -2.25 19.09 5.49
CA LEU A 52 -2.68 17.69 5.72
C LEU A 52 -2.75 16.85 4.45
N THR A 53 -1.69 16.87 3.65
CA THR A 53 -1.48 15.85 2.62
C THR A 53 -1.00 14.57 3.29
N ARG A 54 -1.92 13.69 3.68
CA ARG A 54 -1.54 12.34 4.12
C ARG A 54 -0.99 11.58 2.91
N PRO A 55 0.23 11.03 2.96
CA PRO A 55 0.72 10.19 1.88
C PRO A 55 -0.23 9.00 1.72
N SER A 56 -0.66 8.74 0.49
CA SER A 56 -1.44 7.53 0.20
C SER A 56 -0.58 6.32 0.53
N PRO A 57 -1.12 5.33 1.27
CA PRO A 57 -0.43 4.07 1.48
C PRO A 57 -0.06 3.44 0.14
N LYS A 58 1.15 2.89 0.06
CA LYS A 58 1.64 2.18 -1.13
C LYS A 58 1.03 0.78 -1.16
N ILE A 59 0.55 0.35 -2.32
CA ILE A 59 0.09 -1.03 -2.54
C ILE A 59 1.26 -1.86 -3.09
N GLU A 60 1.60 -2.94 -2.40
CA GLU A 60 2.58 -3.93 -2.82
C GLU A 60 1.94 -5.01 -3.68
N HIS A 61 2.64 -5.42 -4.73
CA HIS A 61 2.15 -6.40 -5.70
C HIS A 61 3.06 -7.62 -5.70
N TYR A 62 2.44 -8.79 -5.64
CA TYR A 62 3.12 -10.08 -5.56
C TYR A 62 2.76 -10.95 -6.76
N SER A 63 3.65 -11.87 -7.10
CA SER A 63 3.43 -12.93 -8.06
C SER A 63 3.99 -14.22 -7.45
N LEU A 64 3.58 -15.36 -7.99
CA LEU A 64 4.24 -16.62 -7.65
C LEU A 64 5.63 -16.65 -8.29
N GLU A 65 6.59 -17.23 -7.57
CA GLU A 65 7.91 -17.54 -8.07
C GLU A 65 8.35 -18.87 -7.44
N TYR A 66 8.50 -19.88 -8.29
CA TYR A 66 8.96 -21.20 -7.87
C TYR A 66 9.64 -21.91 -9.06
N ALA A 67 10.58 -22.79 -8.73
CA ALA A 67 11.30 -23.61 -9.70
C ALA A 67 10.36 -24.59 -10.39
N LEU A 68 10.71 -25.01 -11.61
CA LEU A 68 9.92 -26.01 -12.33
C LEU A 68 9.80 -27.30 -11.50
N PRO A 69 8.61 -27.94 -11.45
CA PRO A 69 8.44 -29.18 -10.72
C PRO A 69 9.35 -30.26 -11.30
N VAL A 70 10.00 -31.02 -10.42
CA VAL A 70 10.78 -32.19 -10.83
C VAL A 70 9.80 -33.23 -11.34
N GLN A 71 9.90 -33.56 -12.62
CA GLN A 71 9.06 -34.57 -13.22
C GLN A 71 9.80 -35.91 -13.29
N GLU A 72 9.09 -36.98 -12.97
CA GLU A 72 9.54 -38.32 -13.32
C GLU A 72 9.63 -38.43 -14.84
N LYS A 73 10.61 -39.19 -15.33
CA LYS A 73 10.79 -39.40 -16.77
C LYS A 73 9.70 -40.32 -17.30
N LEU A 74 8.54 -39.75 -17.59
CA LEU A 74 7.44 -40.41 -18.28
C LEU A 74 7.69 -40.36 -19.80
N ALA A 75 7.15 -41.35 -20.51
CA ALA A 75 7.16 -41.35 -21.96
C ALA A 75 6.24 -40.24 -22.50
N PRO A 76 6.68 -39.41 -23.46
CA PRO A 76 5.83 -38.38 -24.05
C PRO A 76 4.60 -38.97 -24.74
N LEU A 77 3.45 -38.33 -24.54
CA LEU A 77 2.19 -38.61 -25.20
C LEU A 77 2.12 -37.87 -26.54
N PRO A 78 1.66 -38.52 -27.63
CA PRO A 78 1.60 -37.92 -28.96
C PRO A 78 0.39 -36.98 -29.13
N PHE A 79 0.02 -36.24 -28.08
CA PHE A 79 -1.14 -35.36 -28.06
C PHE A 79 -0.72 -33.90 -27.92
N VAL A 80 -1.50 -33.01 -28.55
CA VAL A 80 -1.39 -31.57 -28.36
C VAL A 80 -2.50 -31.15 -27.41
N LEU A 81 -2.12 -30.66 -26.22
CA LEU A 81 -3.06 -30.17 -25.22
C LEU A 81 -3.22 -28.65 -25.39
N LYS A 82 -4.46 -28.17 -25.45
CA LYS A 82 -4.76 -26.74 -25.26
C LYS A 82 -5.18 -26.52 -23.81
N LEU A 83 -4.60 -25.53 -23.17
CA LEU A 83 -5.07 -25.08 -21.87
C LEU A 83 -6.08 -23.95 -22.08
N ASP A 84 -7.30 -24.10 -21.59
CA ASP A 84 -8.24 -22.98 -21.57
C ASP A 84 -7.93 -22.04 -20.39
N ARG A 85 -8.50 -20.84 -20.41
CA ARG A 85 -8.38 -19.91 -19.29
C ARG A 85 -9.18 -20.47 -18.11
N PHE A 86 -8.49 -20.72 -16.99
CA PHE A 86 -9.17 -21.11 -15.77
C PHE A 86 -10.11 -19.99 -15.32
N SER A 87 -11.20 -20.37 -14.68
CA SER A 87 -12.02 -19.43 -13.92
C SER A 87 -11.66 -19.48 -12.43
N ALA A 88 -12.23 -18.60 -11.62
CA ALA A 88 -12.14 -18.69 -10.17
C ALA A 88 -13.52 -18.46 -9.56
N ALA A 89 -13.79 -19.09 -8.42
CA ALA A 89 -15.00 -18.81 -7.66
C ALA A 89 -15.08 -17.30 -7.33
N PRO A 90 -16.28 -16.69 -7.28
CA PRO A 90 -16.43 -15.23 -7.24
C PRO A 90 -15.66 -14.52 -6.11
N LEU A 91 -15.43 -15.20 -4.98
CA LEU A 91 -14.66 -14.67 -3.86
C LEU A 91 -13.17 -14.48 -4.18
N TYR A 92 -12.64 -15.30 -5.08
CA TYR A 92 -11.23 -15.32 -5.48
C TYR A 92 -11.00 -14.74 -6.88
N ASP A 93 -12.05 -14.32 -7.60
CA ASP A 93 -11.94 -13.54 -8.85
C ASP A 93 -11.61 -12.06 -8.54
N THR A 94 -10.47 -11.86 -7.90
CA THR A 94 -9.96 -10.56 -7.47
C THR A 94 -8.43 -10.59 -7.49
N ARG A 95 -7.81 -9.41 -7.47
CA ARG A 95 -6.36 -9.29 -7.25
C ARG A 95 -6.00 -9.10 -5.78
N GLN A 96 -6.97 -8.99 -4.87
CA GLN A 96 -6.65 -8.93 -3.45
C GLN A 96 -6.18 -10.30 -2.97
N ILE A 97 -5.21 -10.32 -2.05
CA ILE A 97 -4.79 -11.55 -1.40
C ILE A 97 -5.82 -11.84 -0.30
N VAL A 98 -6.57 -12.92 -0.46
CA VAL A 98 -7.61 -13.35 0.48
C VAL A 98 -6.97 -14.19 1.59
N TYR A 99 -7.42 -14.01 2.82
CA TYR A 99 -7.00 -14.82 3.96
C TYR A 99 -8.20 -15.26 4.81
N ARG A 100 -7.98 -16.30 5.63
CA ARG A 100 -8.99 -16.94 6.47
C ARG A 100 -8.43 -17.20 7.87
N GLU A 101 -8.86 -16.41 8.85
CA GLU A 101 -8.53 -16.59 10.29
C GLU A 101 -9.60 -17.42 11.04
N LYS A 102 -10.80 -17.58 10.48
CA LYS A 102 -11.92 -18.30 11.11
C LYS A 102 -12.69 -19.11 10.05
N PRO A 103 -13.36 -20.22 10.41
CA PRO A 103 -14.01 -21.11 9.44
C PRO A 103 -14.96 -20.43 8.44
N PHE A 104 -15.61 -19.33 8.85
CA PHE A 104 -16.59 -18.60 8.05
C PHE A 104 -16.12 -17.20 7.61
N ALA A 105 -14.94 -16.74 8.03
CA ALA A 105 -14.43 -15.42 7.68
C ALA A 105 -13.54 -15.50 6.45
N ARG A 106 -13.75 -14.59 5.50
CA ARG A 106 -12.79 -14.29 4.43
C ARG A 106 -12.65 -12.80 4.36
N ASP A 107 -11.43 -12.35 4.52
CA ASP A 107 -11.06 -10.95 4.39
C ASP A 107 -9.88 -10.88 3.41
N ALA A 108 -9.48 -9.67 3.03
CA ALA A 108 -8.46 -9.48 2.03
C ALA A 108 -7.52 -8.34 2.42
N TYR A 109 -6.23 -8.56 2.21
CA TYR A 109 -5.23 -7.54 2.49
C TYR A 109 -5.48 -6.28 1.64
N VAL A 110 -5.51 -5.13 2.31
CA VAL A 110 -5.83 -3.84 1.65
C VAL A 110 -4.64 -3.36 0.80
N TYR A 111 -3.41 -3.54 1.32
CA TYR A 111 -2.17 -3.03 0.72
C TYR A 111 -1.30 -4.11 0.07
N HIS A 112 -1.73 -5.37 0.08
CA HIS A 112 -1.01 -6.48 -0.55
C HIS A 112 -1.93 -7.12 -1.59
N ARG A 113 -1.47 -7.15 -2.84
CA ARG A 113 -2.27 -7.64 -3.97
C ARG A 113 -1.47 -8.59 -4.84
N TRP A 114 -2.13 -9.54 -5.45
CA TRP A 114 -1.59 -10.26 -6.57
C TRP A 114 -1.44 -9.33 -7.79
N ARG A 115 -0.42 -9.61 -8.60
CA ARG A 115 -0.17 -8.87 -9.85
C ARG A 115 -1.23 -9.19 -10.92
N SER A 116 -1.77 -10.40 -10.88
CA SER A 116 -2.85 -10.95 -11.72
C SER A 116 -3.87 -11.67 -10.84
N THR A 117 -5.04 -12.05 -11.38
CA THR A 117 -6.02 -12.82 -10.60
C THR A 117 -5.52 -14.25 -10.34
N PRO A 118 -6.01 -14.94 -9.29
CA PRO A 118 -5.74 -16.36 -9.06
C PRO A 118 -5.95 -17.24 -10.30
N ALA A 119 -7.05 -17.05 -11.03
CA ALA A 119 -7.34 -17.74 -12.27
C ALA A 119 -6.22 -17.57 -13.32
N ASP A 120 -5.76 -16.33 -13.53
CA ASP A 120 -4.70 -16.04 -14.50
C ASP A 120 -3.34 -16.59 -14.03
N LEU A 121 -3.05 -16.52 -12.73
CA LEU A 121 -1.83 -17.09 -12.15
C LEU A 121 -1.80 -18.60 -12.39
N VAL A 122 -2.84 -19.33 -11.97
CA VAL A 122 -2.94 -20.78 -12.18
C VAL A 122 -2.80 -21.13 -13.66
N THR A 123 -3.56 -20.46 -14.54
CA THR A 123 -3.52 -20.72 -15.98
C THR A 123 -2.10 -20.58 -16.52
N TYR A 124 -1.41 -19.49 -16.18
CA TYR A 124 -0.05 -19.23 -16.64
C TYR A 124 0.95 -20.28 -16.13
N PHE A 125 0.94 -20.52 -14.81
CA PHE A 125 1.91 -21.40 -14.16
C PHE A 125 1.70 -22.87 -14.53
N LEU A 126 0.44 -23.32 -14.66
CA LEU A 126 0.12 -24.66 -15.14
C LEU A 126 0.53 -24.84 -16.61
N SER A 127 0.24 -23.87 -17.48
CA SER A 127 0.66 -23.92 -18.90
C SER A 127 2.18 -24.03 -19.02
N ARG A 128 2.90 -23.21 -18.25
CA ARG A 128 4.36 -23.23 -18.16
C ARG A 128 4.84 -24.63 -17.75
N ASP A 129 4.35 -25.15 -16.63
CA ASP A 129 4.85 -26.40 -16.05
C ASP A 129 4.52 -27.61 -16.95
N LEU A 130 3.33 -27.63 -17.58
CA LEU A 130 2.97 -28.63 -18.59
C LEU A 130 3.84 -28.53 -19.84
N LYS A 131 4.20 -27.33 -20.29
CA LYS A 131 5.10 -27.17 -21.43
C LYS A 131 6.51 -27.66 -21.12
N PHE A 132 7.03 -27.33 -19.94
CA PHE A 132 8.37 -27.77 -19.50
C PHE A 132 8.44 -29.26 -19.14
N SER A 133 7.31 -29.89 -18.84
CA SER A 133 7.23 -31.34 -18.60
C SER A 133 7.78 -32.19 -19.75
N GLY A 134 7.59 -31.74 -21.00
CA GLY A 134 7.82 -32.56 -22.19
C GLY A 134 6.89 -33.76 -22.31
N LEU A 135 5.84 -33.86 -21.48
CA LEU A 135 4.90 -34.99 -21.47
C LEU A 135 3.96 -35.01 -22.68
N PHE A 136 3.74 -33.85 -23.32
CA PHE A 136 2.86 -33.72 -24.48
C PHE A 136 3.66 -33.33 -25.72
N ALA A 137 3.21 -33.76 -26.90
CA ALA A 137 3.78 -33.34 -28.18
C ALA A 137 3.70 -31.82 -28.38
N GLY A 138 2.72 -31.16 -27.75
CA GLY A 138 2.65 -29.71 -27.64
C GLY A 138 1.67 -29.27 -26.55
N VAL A 139 1.92 -28.09 -25.98
CA VAL A 139 1.02 -27.41 -25.06
C VAL A 139 0.72 -26.02 -25.63
N LEU A 140 -0.54 -25.77 -25.96
CA LEU A 140 -1.03 -24.50 -26.50
C LEU A 140 -1.62 -23.65 -25.37
N PRO A 141 -1.30 -22.35 -25.31
CA PRO A 141 -1.94 -21.43 -24.37
C PRO A 141 -3.39 -21.13 -24.77
N HIS A 142 -4.17 -20.55 -23.84
CA HIS A 142 -5.59 -20.28 -24.04
C HIS A 142 -5.86 -19.31 -25.20
N ASP A 143 -4.93 -18.41 -25.49
CA ASP A 143 -5.02 -17.38 -26.54
C ASP A 143 -4.50 -17.88 -27.90
N SER A 144 -4.10 -19.15 -27.99
CA SER A 144 -3.72 -19.77 -29.25
C SER A 144 -4.91 -19.85 -30.21
N GLY A 145 -4.72 -19.35 -31.44
CA GLY A 145 -5.66 -19.56 -32.54
C GLY A 145 -5.67 -20.99 -33.09
N GLN A 146 -4.77 -21.86 -32.62
CA GLN A 146 -4.71 -23.27 -32.99
C GLN A 146 -5.57 -24.12 -32.04
N GLN A 147 -6.15 -25.19 -32.57
CA GLN A 147 -6.90 -26.17 -31.77
C GLN A 147 -5.97 -27.25 -31.23
N GLY A 148 -6.17 -27.63 -29.97
CA GLY A 148 -5.58 -28.83 -29.39
C GLY A 148 -6.37 -30.07 -29.79
N MET A 149 -5.79 -31.25 -29.58
CA MET A 149 -6.54 -32.52 -29.64
C MET A 149 -7.42 -32.69 -28.40
N PHE A 150 -6.96 -32.14 -27.28
CA PHE A 150 -7.67 -32.09 -26.01
C PHE A 150 -7.60 -30.68 -25.46
N GLU A 151 -8.61 -30.31 -24.67
CA GLU A 151 -8.68 -29.05 -23.94
C GLU A 151 -8.73 -29.36 -22.45
N LEU A 152 -7.92 -28.64 -21.68
CA LEU A 152 -7.92 -28.69 -20.23
C LEU A 152 -8.54 -27.40 -19.70
N GLU A 153 -9.69 -27.54 -19.07
CA GLU A 153 -10.45 -26.49 -18.41
C GLU A 153 -10.42 -26.72 -16.90
N GLY A 154 -10.66 -25.66 -16.12
CA GLY A 154 -10.71 -25.76 -14.67
C GLY A 154 -11.19 -24.48 -14.00
N THR A 155 -11.60 -24.62 -12.74
CA THR A 155 -12.00 -23.51 -11.89
C THR A 155 -11.18 -23.56 -10.62
N VAL A 156 -10.73 -22.41 -10.13
CA VAL A 156 -10.07 -22.28 -8.83
C VAL A 156 -11.14 -22.05 -7.77
N ASP A 157 -11.34 -23.02 -6.89
CA ASP A 157 -12.38 -22.98 -5.87
C ASP A 157 -11.94 -22.19 -4.63
N GLU A 158 -10.70 -22.38 -4.18
CA GLU A 158 -10.06 -21.58 -3.12
C GLU A 158 -8.66 -21.14 -3.55
N PHE A 159 -8.30 -19.89 -3.23
CA PHE A 159 -6.94 -19.36 -3.39
C PHE A 159 -6.67 -18.34 -2.28
N LEU A 160 -6.15 -18.80 -1.14
CA LEU A 160 -6.06 -17.99 0.08
C LEU A 160 -4.91 -18.39 0.99
N GLU A 161 -4.61 -17.50 1.94
CA GLU A 161 -3.85 -17.82 3.14
C GLU A 161 -4.80 -18.33 4.23
N ALA A 162 -4.58 -19.54 4.75
CA ALA A 162 -5.29 -20.05 5.91
C ALA A 162 -4.42 -19.87 7.15
N ASP A 163 -4.91 -19.09 8.12
CA ASP A 163 -4.31 -18.92 9.44
C ASP A 163 -5.23 -19.58 10.46
N LEU A 164 -5.12 -20.90 10.59
CA LEU A 164 -5.86 -21.70 11.54
C LEU A 164 -4.85 -22.47 12.41
N ASP A 165 -5.04 -22.48 13.72
CA ASP A 165 -4.33 -23.35 14.65
C ASP A 165 -2.78 -23.24 14.63
N ASN A 166 -2.25 -22.02 14.57
CA ASN A 166 -0.82 -21.64 14.66
C ASN A 166 0.06 -21.93 13.44
N ALA A 167 -0.51 -22.21 12.27
CA ALA A 167 0.24 -22.32 11.03
C ALA A 167 -0.41 -21.46 9.93
N TRP A 168 0.44 -20.85 9.12
CA TRP A 168 0.03 -20.13 7.92
C TRP A 168 0.25 -21.01 6.71
N GLU A 169 -0.84 -21.36 6.04
CA GLU A 169 -0.82 -22.24 4.88
C GLU A 169 -1.36 -21.51 3.65
N ALA A 170 -0.71 -21.72 2.51
CA ALA A 170 -1.29 -21.35 1.22
C ALA A 170 -2.24 -22.48 0.78
N VAL A 171 -3.51 -22.14 0.58
CA VAL A 171 -4.55 -23.07 0.13
C VAL A 171 -4.89 -22.78 -1.32
N VAL A 172 -4.82 -23.82 -2.15
CA VAL A 172 -5.31 -23.81 -3.53
C VAL A 172 -6.15 -25.07 -3.75
N THR A 173 -7.38 -24.91 -4.24
CA THR A 173 -8.31 -26.02 -4.56
C THR A 173 -8.97 -25.78 -5.93
N PHE A 174 -9.45 -26.87 -6.55
CA PHE A 174 -9.99 -26.92 -7.91
C PHE A 174 -11.19 -27.87 -8.02
#